data_AF-A0A844BE59-F1
#
_entry.id   AF-A0A844BE59-F1
#
_cell.length_a   1.000
_cell.length_b   1.000
_cell.length_c   1.000
_cell.angle_alpha   90.00
_cell.angle_beta   90.00
_cell.angle_gamma   90.00
#
_symmetry.space_group_name_H-M   'P 1'
#
loop_
_entity.id
_entity.type
_entity.pdbx_description
1 polymer ?
#
loop_
_entity_poly.entity_id
_entity_poly.type
_entity_poly.pdbx_seq_one_letter_code
_entity_poly.pdbx_strand_id
1 'polypeptide(L)' 'MLDWFATITFDQIALSLVTLSLLREAMVLALPDSVAGPGGWLIDTAADRGEE' A
#
# COMPACT_ATOMS: atom_id res chain seq x y z
N MET A 1 -30.65 -10.64 -0.01
CA MET A 1 -29.77 -9.47 0.27
C MET A 1 -28.31 -9.88 0.49
N LEU A 2 -28.02 -11.02 1.14
CA LEU A 2 -26.66 -11.58 1.31
C LEU A 2 -26.03 -12.17 0.02
N ASP A 3 -26.82 -12.40 -1.03
CA ASP A 3 -26.39 -13.01 -2.31
C ASP A 3 -25.28 -12.23 -3.03
N TRP A 4 -25.23 -10.90 -2.83
CA TRP A 4 -24.23 -10.04 -3.46
C TRP A 4 -22.81 -10.31 -2.95
N PHE A 5 -22.66 -10.61 -1.66
CA PHE A 5 -21.37 -10.95 -1.07
C PHE A 5 -20.86 -12.34 -1.48
N ALA A 6 -21.77 -13.25 -1.89
CA ALA A 6 -21.40 -14.58 -2.38
C ALA A 6 -20.81 -14.57 -3.80
N THR A 7 -20.97 -13.46 -4.54
CA THR A 7 -20.35 -13.27 -5.86
C THR A 7 -18.87 -12.87 -5.75
N ILE A 8 -18.45 -12.34 -4.60
CA ILE A 8 -17.06 -12.00 -4.35
C ILE A 8 -16.31 -13.29 -4.04
N THR A 9 -15.54 -13.76 -5.02
CA THR A 9 -14.71 -14.95 -4.86
C THR A 9 -13.46 -14.61 -4.03
N PHE A 10 -12.90 -15.60 -3.34
CA PHE A 10 -11.66 -15.44 -2.58
C PHE A 10 -10.53 -14.87 -3.45
N ASP A 11 -10.44 -15.32 -4.71
CA ASP A 11 -9.47 -14.84 -5.68
C ASP A 11 -9.61 -13.34 -5.95
N GLN A 12 -10.84 -12.81 -6.09
CA GLN A 12 -11.05 -11.37 -6.26
C GLN A 12 -10.57 -10.54 -5.05
N ILE A 13 -10.75 -11.06 -3.84
CA ILE A 13 -10.25 -10.41 -2.62
C ILE A 13 -8.73 -10.44 -2.58
N ALA A 14 -8.13 -11.60 -2.88
CA ALA A 14 -6.69 -11.77 -2.94
C ALA A 14 -6.06 -10.86 -4.00
N LEU A 15 -6.64 -10.81 -5.20
CA LEU A 15 -6.18 -9.97 -6.30
C LEU A 15 -6.32 -8.47 -5.97
N SER A 16 -7.40 -8.07 -5.28
CA SER A 16 -7.59 -6.70 -4.82
C SER A 16 -6.56 -6.30 -3.77
N LEU A 17 -6.28 -7.19 -2.80
CA LEU A 17 -5.22 -6.98 -1.80
C LEU A 17 -3.86 -6.84 -2.46
N VAL A 18 -3.50 -7.76 -3.36
CA VAL A 18 -2.23 -7.71 -4.12
C VAL A 18 -2.15 -6.43 -4.95
N THR A 19 -3.24 -6.05 -5.62
CA THR A 19 -3.30 -4.81 -6.42
C THR A 19 -3.10 -3.58 -5.55
N LEU A 20 -3.72 -3.51 -4.38
CA LEU A 20 -3.55 -2.40 -3.44
C LEU A 20 -2.14 -2.34 -2.86
N SER A 21 -1.54 -3.49 -2.52
CA SER A 21 -0.15 -3.57 -2.06
C SER A 21 0.84 -3.09 -3.13
N LEU A 22 0.64 -3.52 -4.39
CA LEU A 22 1.44 -3.08 -5.52
C LEU A 22 1.24 -1.59 -5.82
N LEU A 23 -0.01 -1.10 -5.72
CA LEU A 23 -0.30 0.32 -5.92
C LEU A 23 0.36 1.18 -4.84
N ARG A 24 0.37 0.71 -3.58
CA ARG A 24 1.09 1.36 -2.48
C ARG A 24 2.58 1.43 -2.79
N GLU A 25 3.22 0.34 -3.20
CA GLU A 25 4.65 0.36 -3.54
C GLU A 25 4.95 1.17 -4.78
N ALA A 26 4.10 1.11 -5.79
CA ALA A 26 4.22 1.99 -6.96
C ALA A 26 4.10 3.46 -6.56
N MET A 27 3.21 3.78 -5.63
CA MET A 27 3.07 5.13 -5.10
C MET A 27 4.30 5.54 -4.30
N VAL A 28 4.87 4.67 -3.47
CA VAL A 28 6.13 4.93 -2.75
C VAL A 28 7.29 5.18 -3.72
N LEU A 29 7.43 4.33 -4.74
CA LEU A 29 8.53 4.39 -5.71
C LEU A 29 8.37 5.55 -6.71
N ALA A 30 7.13 5.91 -7.07
CA ALA A 30 6.83 7.00 -7.99
C ALA A 30 6.69 8.36 -7.29
N LEU A 31 6.41 8.39 -5.98
CA LEU A 31 6.40 9.64 -5.24
C LEU A 31 7.82 10.15 -5.07
N PRO A 32 8.03 11.46 -5.26
CA PRO A 32 9.31 12.09 -4.99
C PRO A 32 9.69 11.91 -3.52
N ASP A 33 10.99 11.85 -3.24
CA ASP A 33 11.59 11.70 -1.89
C ASP A 33 11.02 12.66 -0.84
N SER A 34 10.48 13.83 -1.24
CA SER A 34 9.81 14.76 -0.32
C SER A 34 8.50 14.23 0.26
N VAL A 35 7.89 13.20 -0.34
CA VAL A 35 6.61 12.61 0.10
C VAL A 35 6.81 11.19 0.63
N ALA A 36 7.68 10.39 0.00
CA ALA A 36 7.98 9.01 0.38
C ALA A 36 9.50 8.74 0.34
N GLY A 37 10.24 9.37 1.25
CA GLY A 37 11.70 9.28 1.36
C GLY A 37 12.19 9.63 2.78
N PRO A 38 13.49 9.83 3.01
CA PRO A 38 14.03 10.16 4.32
C PRO A 38 13.52 11.53 4.79
N GLY A 39 12.62 11.57 5.79
CA GLY A 39 11.90 12.79 6.20
C GLY A 39 10.69 13.14 5.33
N GLY A 40 10.13 12.20 4.59
CA GLY A 40 8.94 12.39 3.75
C GLY A 40 7.65 12.59 4.57
N TRP A 41 6.75 13.45 4.08
CA TRP A 41 5.52 13.81 4.80
C TRP A 41 4.48 12.68 4.91
N LEU A 42 4.42 11.77 3.93
CA LEU A 42 3.41 10.70 3.86
C LEU A 42 3.96 9.36 4.37
N ILE A 43 5.16 8.99 3.93
CA ILE A 43 5.86 7.77 4.35
C ILE A 43 7.30 8.17 4.70
N ASP A 44 7.57 8.21 6.00
CA ASP A 44 8.91 8.46 6.53
C ASP A 44 9.68 7.14 6.57
N THR A 45 10.66 6.99 5.66
CA THR A 45 11.56 5.83 5.62
C THR A 45 12.80 6.00 6.48
N ALA A 46 12.98 7.16 7.14
CA ALA A 46 14.06 7.43 8.08
C ALA A 46 13.73 6.91 9.49
N ALA A 47 12.45 6.80 9.85
CA ALA A 47 11.99 6.14 11.07
C ALA A 47 12.40 4.66 11.15
N ASP A 48 12.66 4.01 10.01
CA ASP A 48 13.20 2.66 9.94
C ASP A 48 14.73 2.62 10.14
N ARG A 49 15.42 3.78 10.16
CA ARG A 49 16.89 3.90 10.21
C ARG A 49 17.43 4.57 11.49
N GLY A 50 16.82 4.30 12.64
CA GLY A 50 17.52 4.49 13.92
C GLY A 50 16.64 5.00 15.05
N GLU A 51 16.22 4.08 15.91
CA GLU A 51 16.40 4.28 17.34
C GLU A 51 17.57 3.38 17.77
N GLU A 52 18.79 3.87 17.56
CA GLU A 52 20.01 3.50 18.31
C GLU A 52 20.48 4.73 19.10
#